data_AF-A0A452ZH15-F1
#
_entry.id   AF-A0A452ZH15-F1
#
_cell.length_a   1.000
_cell.length_b   1.000
_cell.length_c   1.000
_cell.angle_alpha   90.00
_cell.angle_beta   90.00
_cell.angle_gamma   90.00
#
_symmetry.space_group_name_H-M   'P 1'
#
loop_
_entity.id
_entity.type
_entity.pdbx_description
1 polymer ?
#
loop_
_entity_poly.entity_id
_entity_poly.type
_entity_poly.pdbx_seq_one_letter_code
_entity_poly.pdbx_strand_id
1 'polypeptide(L)'
;MASTTKAVVILSIVIVLQVSRITGVVGDIPAVMSVNGFEKGEEGGPAKCDGQYHNDSLFLVALTTQWYQQGLRCGRMINIKSSDGAIGQAMVVDECDT
;
A
#
# COMPACT_ATOMS: atom_id res chain seq x y z
N MET A 1 39.04 16.55 20.26
CA MET A 1 38.28 17.38 19.31
C MET A 1 38.00 16.71 17.96
N ALA A 2 38.82 15.78 17.46
CA ALA A 2 38.56 15.09 16.17
C ALA A 2 37.43 14.03 16.19
N SER A 3 37.20 13.39 17.34
CA SER A 3 36.21 12.30 17.48
C SER A 3 34.77 12.82 17.55
N THR A 4 34.53 13.92 18.27
CA THR A 4 33.21 14.57 18.36
C THR A 4 32.76 15.13 17.03
N THR A 5 33.65 15.76 16.24
CA THR A 5 33.32 16.25 14.91
C THR A 5 32.93 15.12 13.95
N LYS A 6 33.66 14.00 13.97
CA LYS A 6 33.29 12.80 13.18
C LYS A 6 31.94 12.23 13.59
N ALA A 7 31.66 12.14 14.89
CA ALA A 7 30.38 11.66 15.40
C ALA A 7 29.22 12.56 14.97
N VAL A 8 29.39 13.88 15.04
CA VAL A 8 28.36 14.85 14.61
C VAL A 8 28.11 14.76 13.10
N VAL A 9 29.15 14.62 12.28
CA VAL A 9 29.02 14.46 10.82
C VAL A 9 28.30 13.15 10.47
N ILE A 10 28.65 12.04 11.12
CA ILE A 10 27.98 10.75 10.91
C ILE A 10 26.51 10.84 11.33
N LEU A 11 26.23 11.42 12.50
CA LEU A 11 24.86 11.54 13.01
C LEU A 11 24.00 12.44 12.10
N SER A 12 24.56 13.54 11.61
CA SER A 12 23.86 14.43 10.67
C SER A 12 23.61 13.79 9.31
N ILE A 13 24.56 13.03 8.76
CA ILE A 13 24.35 12.26 7.52
C ILE A 13 23.25 11.20 7.71
N VAL A 14 23.25 10.49 8.84
CA VAL A 14 22.22 9.48 9.15
C VAL A 14 20.85 10.13 9.28
N ILE A 15 20.73 11.28 9.96
CA ILE A 15 19.46 12.01 10.09
C ILE A 15 18.94 12.47 8.71
N VAL A 16 19.80 13.00 7.84
CA VAL A 16 19.41 13.42 6.48
C VAL A 16 18.92 12.23 5.63
N LEU A 17 19.57 11.07 5.75
CA LEU A 17 19.16 9.85 5.04
C LEU A 17 17.79 9.33 5.50
N GLN A 18 17.43 9.49 6.77
CA GLN A 18 16.12 9.05 7.29
C GLN A 18 14.97 9.96 6.84
N VAL A 19 15.22 11.26 6.64
CA VAL A 19 14.17 12.24 6.25
C VAL A 19 13.84 12.18 4.75
N SER A 20 14.72 11.62 3.93
CA SER A 20 14.57 11.59 2.46
C SER A 20 13.55 10.57 1.94
N ARG A 21 12.91 9.77 2.82
CA ARG A 21 12.01 8.68 2.43
C ARG A 21 10.51 9.01 2.44
N ILE A 22 10.11 10.26 2.66
CA ILE A 22 8.71 10.64 2.87
C ILE A 22 8.10 11.38 1.65
N THR A 23 8.45 11.00 0.43
CA THR A 23 7.73 11.49 -0.77
C THR A 23 6.65 10.48 -1.17
N GLY A 24 5.54 10.47 -0.43
CA GLY A 24 4.32 9.82 -0.91
C GLY A 24 3.75 10.66 -2.05
N VAL A 25 3.50 10.05 -3.21
CA VAL A 25 2.78 10.72 -4.30
C VAL A 25 1.35 10.97 -3.83
N VAL A 26 1.01 12.22 -3.58
CA VAL A 26 -0.36 12.67 -3.25
C VAL A 26 -0.97 13.18 -4.55
N GLY A 27 -1.75 12.33 -5.23
CA GLY A 27 -2.43 12.68 -6.48
C GLY A 27 -3.29 11.53 -7.02
N ASP A 28 -4.15 11.82 -8.00
CA ASP A 28 -4.89 10.80 -8.74
C ASP A 28 -3.89 9.94 -9.52
N ILE A 29 -3.78 8.66 -9.17
CA ILE A 29 -2.88 7.71 -9.84
C ILE A 29 -3.71 6.92 -10.86
N PRO A 30 -3.42 7.01 -12.17
CA PRO A 30 -4.07 6.17 -13.17
C PRO A 30 -3.83 4.70 -12.85
N ALA A 31 -4.89 3.90 -12.90
CA ALA A 31 -4.88 2.47 -12.58
C ALA A 31 -5.73 1.71 -13.60
N VAL A 32 -5.42 0.41 -13.77
CA VAL A 32 -6.33 -0.53 -14.40
C VAL A 32 -6.98 -1.35 -13.30
N MET A 33 -8.30 -1.46 -13.35
CA MET A 33 -9.09 -2.27 -12.42
C MET A 33 -9.45 -3.60 -13.08
N SER A 34 -9.17 -4.70 -12.38
CA SER A 34 -9.72 -6.03 -12.66
C SER A 34 -10.69 -6.42 -11.55
N VAL A 35 -11.47 -7.48 -11.78
CA VAL A 35 -12.36 -8.07 -10.78
C VAL A 35 -11.65 -9.25 -10.13
N ASN A 36 -11.76 -9.37 -8.81
CA ASN A 36 -11.23 -10.48 -8.03
C ASN A 36 -12.27 -10.92 -6.99
N GLY A 37 -12.36 -12.22 -6.76
CA GLY A 37 -13.15 -12.81 -5.68
C GLY A 37 -12.28 -13.04 -4.44
N PHE A 38 -12.81 -12.74 -3.25
CA PHE A 38 -12.09 -12.91 -1.98
C PHE A 38 -12.71 -14.02 -1.12
N GLU A 39 -13.79 -14.66 -1.59
CA GLU A 39 -14.47 -15.71 -0.85
C GLU A 39 -13.73 -17.04 -0.93
N LYS A 40 -14.02 -17.89 0.06
CA LYS A 40 -13.44 -19.23 0.10
C LYS A 40 -14.02 -20.07 -1.03
N GLY A 41 -13.13 -20.63 -1.86
CA GLY A 41 -13.50 -21.48 -2.99
C GLY A 41 -13.50 -20.76 -4.33
N GLU A 42 -13.16 -19.48 -4.34
CA GLU A 42 -12.90 -18.70 -5.54
C GLU A 42 -11.41 -18.76 -5.93
N GLU A 43 -11.00 -17.86 -6.83
CA GLU A 43 -9.62 -17.76 -7.27
C GLU A 43 -8.72 -17.26 -6.15
N GLY A 44 -7.51 -17.83 -6.04
CA GLY A 44 -6.52 -17.41 -5.05
C GLY A 44 -6.65 -18.11 -3.69
N GLY A 45 -6.05 -17.50 -2.68
CA GLY A 45 -5.99 -17.99 -1.30
C GLY A 45 -6.50 -16.96 -0.31
N PRO A 46 -6.32 -17.19 0.99
CA PRO A 46 -6.61 -16.19 2.01
C PRO A 46 -5.79 -14.90 1.76
N ALA A 47 -6.41 -13.75 2.02
CA ALA A 47 -5.85 -12.44 1.73
C ALA A 47 -4.55 -12.19 2.55
N LYS A 48 -3.55 -11.57 1.93
CA LYS A 48 -2.20 -11.42 2.51
C LYS A 48 -2.14 -10.54 3.75
N CYS A 49 -3.09 -9.61 3.94
CA CYS A 49 -3.08 -8.71 5.11
C CYS A 49 -3.40 -9.43 6.42
N ASP A 50 -4.30 -10.42 6.41
CA ASP A 50 -4.83 -11.05 7.63
C ASP A 50 -4.94 -12.57 7.57
N GLY A 51 -4.60 -13.18 6.43
CA GLY A 51 -4.64 -14.63 6.24
C GLY A 51 -6.06 -15.19 6.21
N GLN A 52 -7.07 -14.39 5.86
CA GLN A 52 -8.47 -14.79 5.85
C GLN A 52 -9.12 -14.64 4.47
N TYR A 53 -10.15 -15.44 4.23
CA TYR A 53 -11.11 -15.19 3.14
C TYR A 53 -12.12 -14.14 3.61
N HIS A 54 -12.62 -13.35 2.67
CA HIS A 54 -13.56 -12.27 2.95
C HIS A 54 -14.83 -12.43 2.12
N ASN A 55 -15.95 -11.90 2.60
CA ASN A 55 -17.20 -11.92 1.84
C ASN A 55 -17.15 -10.91 0.68
N ASP A 56 -17.60 -11.31 -0.49
CA ASP A 56 -17.55 -10.51 -1.72
C ASP A 56 -18.54 -9.32 -1.71
N SER A 57 -19.47 -9.31 -0.76
CA SER A 57 -20.35 -8.14 -0.53
C SER A 57 -19.61 -6.97 0.13
N LEU A 58 -18.36 -7.16 0.56
CA LEU A 58 -17.53 -6.10 1.11
C LEU A 58 -16.77 -5.37 0.00
N PHE A 59 -16.59 -4.05 0.14
CA PHE A 59 -15.76 -3.27 -0.77
C PHE A 59 -14.29 -3.46 -0.45
N LEU A 60 -13.67 -4.47 -1.07
CA LEU A 60 -12.29 -4.89 -0.85
C LEU A 60 -11.46 -4.77 -2.11
N VAL A 61 -10.14 -4.58 -1.95
CA VAL A 61 -9.20 -4.52 -3.06
C VAL A 61 -7.87 -5.19 -2.74
N ALA A 62 -7.29 -5.77 -3.78
CA ALA A 62 -5.88 -6.12 -3.84
C ALA A 62 -5.12 -5.00 -4.56
N LEU A 63 -3.89 -4.70 -4.12
CA LEU A 63 -3.02 -3.71 -4.78
C LEU A 63 -1.80 -4.39 -5.37
N THR A 64 -1.29 -3.88 -6.49
CA THR A 64 -0.01 -4.34 -7.06
C THR A 64 1.12 -4.21 -6.04
N THR A 65 2.17 -5.03 -6.17
CA THR A 65 3.31 -5.07 -5.23
C THR A 65 3.85 -3.68 -4.85
N GLN A 66 3.98 -2.79 -5.83
CA GLN A 66 4.45 -1.42 -5.60
C GLN A 66 3.50 -0.58 -4.75
N TRP A 67 2.19 -0.77 -4.88
CA TRP A 67 1.16 -0.02 -4.15
C TRP A 67 0.78 -0.67 -2.83
N TYR A 68 0.81 -2.00 -2.76
CA TYR A 68 0.65 -2.75 -1.52
C TYR A 68 1.73 -2.40 -0.50
N GLN A 69 2.95 -2.10 -0.99
CA GLN A 69 4.09 -1.65 -0.20
C GLN A 69 4.37 -2.58 0.98
N GLN A 70 4.48 -3.88 0.71
CA GLN A 70 4.74 -4.91 1.74
C GLN A 70 3.74 -4.85 2.91
N GLY A 71 2.48 -4.53 2.62
CA GLY A 71 1.40 -4.49 3.60
C GLY A 71 1.28 -3.16 4.36
N LEU A 72 2.06 -2.13 4.04
CA LEU A 72 1.93 -0.81 4.66
C LEU A 72 0.53 -0.19 4.49
N ARG A 73 -0.24 -0.65 3.48
CA ARG A 73 -1.62 -0.21 3.23
C ARG A 73 -2.70 -1.16 3.74
N CYS A 74 -2.35 -2.29 4.38
CA CYS A 74 -3.34 -3.22 4.91
C CYS A 74 -4.36 -2.54 5.84
N GLY A 75 -5.64 -2.84 5.64
CA GLY A 75 -6.75 -2.28 6.41
C GLY A 75 -6.98 -0.78 6.18
N ARG A 76 -6.26 -0.14 5.25
CA ARG A 76 -6.49 1.25 4.88
C ARG A 76 -7.56 1.33 3.81
N MET A 77 -8.42 2.34 3.93
CA MET A 77 -9.36 2.69 2.87
C MET A 77 -8.66 3.49 1.79
N ILE A 78 -8.98 3.19 0.53
CA ILE A 78 -8.57 3.99 -0.63
C ILE A 78 -9.81 4.51 -1.36
N ASN A 79 -9.66 5.67 -1.99
CA ASN A 79 -10.67 6.19 -2.91
C ASN A 79 -10.34 5.69 -4.32
N ILE A 80 -11.35 5.17 -5.00
CA ILE A 80 -11.27 4.73 -6.39
C ILE A 80 -12.19 5.64 -7.19
N LYS A 81 -11.61 6.31 -8.17
CA LYS A 81 -12.33 7.22 -9.06
C LYS A 81 -12.48 6.58 -10.42
N SER A 82 -13.72 6.37 -10.86
CA SER A 82 -14.03 5.88 -12.20
C SER A 82 -13.91 7.00 -13.23
N SER A 83 -13.82 6.61 -14.51
CA SER A 83 -13.63 7.56 -15.62
C SER A 83 -14.80 8.52 -15.81
N ASP A 84 -16.00 8.16 -15.37
CA ASP A 84 -17.20 9.01 -15.36
C ASP A 84 -17.27 9.94 -14.13
N GLY A 85 -16.30 9.85 -13.22
CA GLY A 85 -16.17 10.73 -12.05
C GLY A 85 -16.83 10.20 -10.78
N ALA A 86 -17.45 9.02 -10.80
CA ALA A 86 -17.92 8.41 -9.56
C ALA A 86 -16.75 8.02 -8.65
N ILE A 87 -16.95 8.12 -7.34
CA ILE A 87 -15.94 7.81 -6.32
C ILE A 87 -16.48 6.72 -5.41
N GLY A 88 -15.80 5.58 -5.39
CA GLY A 88 -16.02 4.50 -4.44
C GLY A 88 -14.90 4.44 -3.41
N GLN A 89 -15.17 3.79 -2.27
CA GLN A 89 -14.17 3.54 -1.26
C GLN A 89 -14.06 2.04 -0.99
N ALA A 90 -12.84 1.52 -0.92
CA ALA A 90 -12.58 0.11 -0.64
C ALA A 90 -11.41 -0.08 0.31
N MET A 91 -11.43 -1.17 1.08
CA MET A 91 -10.37 -1.54 2.02
C MET A 91 -9.32 -2.42 1.34
N VAL A 92 -8.04 -2.13 1.56
CA VAL A 92 -6.94 -2.97 1.07
C VAL A 92 -6.80 -4.20 1.96
N VAL A 93 -6.92 -5.39 1.37
CA VAL A 93 -6.81 -6.68 2.06
C VAL A 93 -5.74 -7.60 1.48
N ASP A 94 -5.31 -7.36 0.24
CA ASP A 94 -4.41 -8.28 -0.44
C ASP A 94 -3.39 -7.61 -1.37
N GLU A 95 -2.42 -8.41 -1.77
CA GLU A 95 -1.43 -8.06 -2.78
C GLU A 95 -1.74 -8.80 -4.08
N CYS A 96 -1.80 -8.05 -5.18
CA CYS A 96 -1.76 -8.60 -6.52
C CYS A 96 -0.27 -8.70 -6.93
N ASP A 97 0.30 -9.90 -6.82
CA ASP A 97 1.71 -10.14 -7.12
C ASP A 97 1.94 -10.04 -8.64
N THR A 98 2.75 -9.06 -9.05
CA THR A 98 3.05 -8.73 -10.45
C THR A 98 4.51 -9.00 -10.81
#